data_AF-A0A399XF31-F1
#
_entry.id   AF-A0A399XF31-F1
#
_cell.length_a   1.000
_cell.length_b   1.000
_cell.length_c   1.000
_cell.angle_alpha   90.00
_cell.angle_beta   90.00
_cell.angle_gamma   90.00
#
_symmetry.space_group_name_H-M   'P 1'
#
loop_
_entity.id
_entity.type
_entity.pdbx_description
1 polymer ?
#
loop_
_entity_poly.entity_id
_entity_poly.type
_entity_poly.pdbx_seq_one_letter_code
_entity_poly.pdbx_strand_id
1 'polypeptide(L)'
;MPLDEQYATIVDALPSDGDGLAAVGLGICWPNTSPFSAATEISIRAGETLTEAADRLKLRWSPRWLVDAGFVATDKTGAVVSHRKPSIGGGPITWSPDVRMCRVEDQVPNSTPAGSARYERRLAGEVALLALWHRAIEESGVGDMRPSGDIVGNTRGARFRDFLVYVLNAGLPQGWEARHEVSLTSIRGLHMRRGVGGRKSDIVVIDDGGRLVAVISSKWTWRSDRGTEAAQMVPLRQFRPDIPYTLVTAEFSRAKVVARESVEDRTYHLCPDWVGAWLAIGQSDEPRAEFPTLDDLVAQGRSVADNLGLAGLPDLLRDLKESGTIL
;
A
#
# COMPACT_ATOMS: atom_id res chain seq x y z
N MET A 1 -16.02 -0.11 12.09
CA MET A 1 -16.76 -1.39 12.17
C MET A 1 -15.73 -2.46 12.45
N PRO A 2 -16.07 -3.63 13.00
CA PRO A 2 -15.08 -4.71 13.02
C PRO A 2 -14.67 -5.05 11.58
N LEU A 3 -13.41 -5.49 11.40
CA LEU A 3 -12.95 -6.07 10.14
C LEU A 3 -13.89 -7.24 9.79
N ASP A 4 -14.31 -7.35 8.52
CA ASP A 4 -15.19 -8.44 8.10
C ASP A 4 -14.55 -9.81 8.42
N GLU A 5 -15.35 -10.75 8.93
CA GLU A 5 -14.89 -12.06 9.45
C GLU A 5 -14.05 -12.85 8.43
N GLN A 6 -14.41 -12.73 7.14
CA GLN A 6 -13.65 -13.33 6.05
C GLN A 6 -12.20 -12.81 6.00
N TYR A 7 -12.00 -11.49 6.17
CA TYR A 7 -10.66 -10.90 6.15
C TYR A 7 -9.92 -11.15 7.47
N ALA A 8 -10.63 -11.17 8.60
CA ALA A 8 -10.07 -11.54 9.89
C ALA A 8 -9.45 -12.95 9.84
N THR A 9 -10.17 -13.92 9.27
CA THR A 9 -9.68 -15.30 9.10
C THR A 9 -8.40 -15.37 8.25
N ILE A 10 -8.30 -14.56 7.20
CA ILE A 10 -7.10 -14.48 6.37
C ILE A 10 -5.93 -13.89 7.17
N VAL A 11 -6.17 -12.81 7.91
CA VAL A 11 -5.13 -12.16 8.74
C VAL A 11 -4.62 -13.10 9.84
N ASP A 12 -5.50 -13.87 10.47
CA ASP A 12 -5.13 -14.85 11.51
C ASP A 12 -4.23 -15.96 10.98
N ALA A 13 -4.29 -16.24 9.67
CA ALA A 13 -3.41 -17.21 9.01
C ALA A 13 -1.99 -16.64 8.74
N LEU A 14 -1.77 -15.33 8.96
CA LEU A 14 -0.56 -14.59 8.61
C LEU A 14 0.13 -13.90 9.82
N PRO A 15 0.28 -14.55 10.99
CA PRO A 15 0.70 -13.86 12.22
C PRO A 15 2.14 -13.31 12.20
N SER A 16 2.94 -13.64 11.19
CA SER A 16 4.33 -13.15 11.04
C SER A 16 4.73 -12.86 9.59
N ASP A 17 3.76 -12.87 8.68
CA ASP A 17 4.00 -12.60 7.26
C ASP A 17 3.72 -11.13 6.95
N GLY A 18 4.76 -10.30 7.01
CA GLY A 18 4.64 -8.87 6.77
C GLY A 18 4.13 -8.52 5.38
N ASP A 19 4.58 -9.26 4.36
CA ASP A 19 4.19 -9.04 2.97
C ASP A 19 2.76 -9.53 2.73
N GLY A 20 2.37 -10.67 3.31
CA GLY A 20 0.99 -11.16 3.31
C GLY A 20 0.02 -10.17 3.98
N LEU A 21 0.36 -9.65 5.16
CA LEU A 21 -0.44 -8.63 5.84
C LEU A 21 -0.57 -7.35 5.01
N ALA A 22 0.53 -6.90 4.39
CA ALA A 22 0.52 -5.76 3.50
C ALA A 22 -0.39 -5.99 2.27
N ALA A 23 -0.34 -7.20 1.70
CA ALA A 23 -1.17 -7.60 0.57
C ALA A 23 -2.65 -7.62 0.91
N VAL A 24 -3.01 -8.15 2.09
CA VAL A 24 -4.39 -8.10 2.61
C VAL A 24 -4.83 -6.65 2.81
N GLY A 25 -4.07 -5.85 3.56
CA GLY A 25 -4.43 -4.47 3.87
C GLY A 25 -4.62 -3.60 2.63
N LEU A 26 -3.77 -3.77 1.62
CA LEU A 26 -3.87 -3.06 0.35
C LEU A 26 -5.03 -3.61 -0.50
N GLY A 27 -5.19 -4.94 -0.53
CA GLY A 27 -6.19 -5.66 -1.30
C GLY A 27 -7.63 -5.34 -0.88
N ILE A 28 -7.95 -5.33 0.41
CA ILE A 28 -9.31 -5.01 0.89
C ILE A 28 -9.71 -3.54 0.61
N CYS A 29 -8.70 -2.68 0.42
CA CYS A 29 -8.84 -1.27 0.09
C CYS A 29 -8.65 -0.99 -1.40
N TRP A 30 -8.49 -2.04 -2.22
CA TRP A 30 -8.08 -1.93 -3.61
C TRP A 30 -9.02 -1.04 -4.41
N PRO A 31 -8.52 0.06 -4.99
CA PRO A 31 -9.34 0.93 -5.81
C PRO A 31 -9.47 0.36 -7.22
N ASN A 32 -10.62 -0.26 -7.52
CA ASN A 32 -10.99 -0.77 -8.85
C ASN A 32 -11.29 0.34 -9.89
N THR A 33 -10.56 1.45 -9.84
CA THR A 33 -10.87 2.69 -10.59
C THR A 33 -9.76 3.12 -11.55
N SER A 34 -8.71 2.31 -11.71
CA SER A 34 -7.68 2.59 -12.71
C SER A 34 -8.15 2.14 -14.09
N PRO A 35 -8.11 3.01 -15.12
CA PRO A 35 -8.52 2.66 -16.49
C PRO A 35 -7.44 1.88 -17.25
N PHE A 36 -6.33 1.52 -16.59
CA PHE A 36 -5.12 1.03 -17.26
C PHE A 36 -5.06 -0.47 -17.50
N SER A 37 -6.05 -1.26 -17.07
CA SER A 37 -6.08 -2.70 -17.34
C SER A 37 -5.89 -3.02 -18.83
N ALA A 38 -6.64 -2.37 -19.71
CA ALA A 38 -6.51 -2.53 -21.16
C ALA A 38 -5.15 -2.06 -21.71
N ALA A 39 -4.45 -1.17 -21.02
CA ALA A 39 -3.11 -0.72 -21.46
C ALA A 39 -2.03 -1.79 -21.28
N THR A 40 -2.33 -2.86 -20.51
CA THR A 40 -1.45 -4.02 -20.36
C THR A 40 -1.66 -5.08 -21.45
N GLU A 41 -2.75 -5.00 -22.21
CA GLU A 41 -3.07 -5.86 -23.36
C GLU A 41 -2.29 -5.40 -24.61
N ILE A 42 -0.97 -5.44 -24.51
CA ILE A 42 -0.09 -4.94 -25.56
C ILE A 42 -0.22 -5.77 -26.84
N SER A 43 -0.13 -5.09 -27.99
CA SER A 43 -0.15 -5.77 -29.28
C SER A 43 1.23 -6.37 -29.59
N ILE A 44 1.27 -7.69 -29.73
CA ILE A 44 2.47 -8.47 -30.09
C ILE A 44 2.42 -8.90 -31.56
N ARG A 45 3.56 -8.95 -32.25
CA ARG A 45 3.63 -9.52 -33.61
C ARG A 45 3.92 -11.02 -33.54
N ALA A 46 3.51 -11.76 -34.56
CA ALA A 46 3.91 -13.17 -34.68
C ALA A 46 5.45 -13.25 -34.73
N GLY A 47 6.02 -14.18 -33.97
CA GLY A 47 7.47 -14.33 -33.80
C GLY A 47 8.10 -13.42 -32.73
N GLU A 48 7.39 -12.41 -32.19
CA GLU A 48 7.91 -11.58 -31.10
C GLU A 48 7.70 -12.22 -29.73
N THR A 49 8.67 -12.03 -28.84
CA THR A 49 8.57 -12.22 -27.39
C THR A 49 7.96 -10.99 -26.72
N LEU A 50 7.59 -11.11 -25.44
CA LEU A 50 7.12 -9.96 -24.66
C LEU A 50 8.17 -8.84 -24.56
N THR A 51 9.46 -9.19 -24.48
CA THR A 51 10.56 -8.23 -24.41
C THR A 51 10.66 -7.43 -25.70
N GLU A 52 10.68 -8.10 -26.85
CA GLU A 52 10.75 -7.45 -28.17
C GLU A 52 9.52 -6.56 -28.44
N ALA A 53 8.34 -7.01 -28.02
CA ALA A 53 7.13 -6.21 -28.09
C ALA A 53 7.23 -4.94 -27.23
N ALA A 54 7.76 -5.06 -26.01
CA ALA A 54 7.97 -3.92 -25.11
C ALA A 54 8.99 -2.91 -25.66
N ASP A 55 10.08 -3.39 -26.26
CA ASP A 55 11.07 -2.55 -26.94
C ASP A 55 10.45 -1.78 -28.11
N ARG A 56 9.73 -2.48 -28.99
CA ARG A 56 9.07 -1.89 -30.15
C ARG A 56 8.03 -0.84 -29.74
N LEU A 57 7.25 -1.14 -28.71
CA LEU A 57 6.22 -0.26 -28.18
C LEU A 57 6.79 0.84 -27.26
N LYS A 58 8.09 0.81 -26.97
CA LYS A 58 8.78 1.74 -26.08
C LYS A 58 8.10 1.85 -24.71
N LEU A 59 7.72 0.71 -24.15
CA LEU A 59 7.06 0.67 -22.85
C LEU A 59 8.03 1.10 -21.74
N ARG A 60 7.51 1.92 -20.82
CA ARG A 60 8.19 2.25 -19.55
C ARG A 60 8.07 1.16 -18.49
N TRP A 61 7.35 0.08 -18.75
CA TRP A 61 7.20 -1.02 -17.79
C TRP A 61 7.61 -2.33 -18.44
N SER A 62 8.12 -3.26 -17.63
CA SER A 62 8.53 -4.58 -18.10
C SER A 62 7.35 -5.55 -18.03
N PRO A 63 6.90 -6.17 -19.13
CA PRO A 63 5.94 -7.27 -19.06
C PRO A 63 6.43 -8.45 -18.24
N ARG A 64 7.76 -8.56 -18.06
CA ARG A 64 8.36 -9.55 -17.19
C ARG A 64 7.96 -9.38 -15.71
N TRP A 65 7.64 -8.16 -15.25
CA TRP A 65 7.17 -7.96 -13.87
C TRP A 65 5.88 -8.74 -13.60
N LEU A 66 4.93 -8.73 -14.54
CA LEU A 66 3.70 -9.50 -14.43
C LEU A 66 3.98 -11.01 -14.55
N VAL A 67 4.85 -11.43 -15.46
CA VAL A 67 5.22 -12.86 -15.59
C VAL A 67 5.90 -13.40 -14.33
N ASP A 68 6.86 -12.66 -13.78
CA ASP A 68 7.57 -13.03 -12.55
C ASP A 68 6.61 -13.03 -11.34
N ALA A 69 5.53 -12.23 -11.38
CA ALA A 69 4.47 -12.24 -10.36
C ALA A 69 3.46 -13.39 -10.50
N GLY A 70 3.55 -14.20 -11.56
CA GLY A 70 2.66 -15.35 -11.80
C GLY A 70 1.59 -15.13 -12.86
N PHE A 71 1.54 -13.98 -13.53
CA PHE A 71 0.62 -13.78 -14.65
C PHE A 71 1.10 -14.50 -15.92
N VAL A 72 0.17 -15.14 -16.62
CA VAL A 72 0.43 -15.82 -17.89
C VAL A 72 -0.12 -14.99 -19.04
N ALA A 73 0.75 -14.52 -19.93
CA ALA A 73 0.35 -13.88 -21.18
C ALA A 73 0.04 -14.93 -22.26
N THR A 74 -1.06 -14.78 -22.97
CA THR A 74 -1.38 -15.58 -24.17
C THR A 74 -1.70 -14.70 -25.36
N ASP A 75 -1.32 -15.13 -26.56
CA ASP A 75 -1.69 -14.44 -27.80
C ASP A 75 -3.11 -14.81 -28.26
N LYS A 76 -3.56 -14.25 -29.40
CA LYS A 76 -4.90 -14.50 -29.95
C LYS A 76 -5.20 -15.98 -30.26
N THR A 77 -4.18 -16.84 -30.35
CA THR A 77 -4.33 -18.28 -30.60
C THR A 77 -4.40 -19.09 -29.30
N GLY A 78 -4.28 -18.44 -28.15
CA GLY A 78 -4.19 -19.07 -26.83
C GLY A 78 -2.78 -19.58 -26.50
N ALA A 79 -1.78 -19.29 -27.35
CA ALA A 79 -0.41 -19.72 -27.10
C ALA A 79 0.24 -18.85 -26.03
N VAL A 80 0.82 -19.47 -25.00
CA VAL A 80 1.59 -18.77 -23.97
C VAL A 80 2.76 -18.02 -24.61
N VAL A 81 2.86 -16.72 -24.29
CA VAL A 81 3.94 -15.82 -24.70
C VAL A 81 4.73 -15.43 -23.46
N SER A 82 6.05 -15.39 -23.56
CA SER A 82 6.91 -14.91 -22.48
C SER A 82 8.12 -14.17 -23.02
N HIS A 83 9.04 -13.79 -22.13
CA HIS A 83 10.35 -13.24 -22.49
C HIS A 83 11.27 -14.27 -23.19
N ARG A 84 10.91 -15.57 -23.21
CA ARG A 84 11.65 -16.66 -23.88
C ARG A 84 10.84 -17.40 -24.94
N LYS A 85 9.53 -17.19 -24.97
CA LYS A 85 8.61 -17.90 -25.85
C LYS A 85 7.89 -16.90 -26.75
N PRO A 86 8.21 -16.87 -28.05
CA PRO A 86 7.60 -15.91 -28.98
C PRO A 86 6.14 -16.26 -29.26
N SER A 87 5.36 -15.26 -29.66
CA SER A 87 3.98 -15.41 -30.09
C SER A 87 3.89 -16.20 -31.40
N ILE A 88 2.87 -17.04 -31.52
CA ILE A 88 2.55 -17.80 -32.73
C ILE A 88 1.61 -16.99 -33.63
N GLY A 89 0.59 -16.36 -33.04
CA GLY A 89 -0.49 -15.70 -33.78
C GLY A 89 -0.35 -14.20 -33.97
N GLY A 90 0.43 -13.51 -33.14
CA GLY A 90 0.36 -12.06 -32.97
C GLY A 90 -1.01 -11.57 -32.45
N GLY A 91 -1.19 -10.26 -32.32
CA GLY A 91 -2.42 -9.62 -31.81
C GLY A 91 -2.27 -9.09 -30.39
N PRO A 92 -3.34 -8.54 -29.78
CA PRO A 92 -3.32 -8.18 -28.38
C PRO A 92 -3.12 -9.42 -27.51
N ILE A 93 -2.26 -9.32 -26.50
CA ILE A 93 -2.13 -10.38 -25.49
C ILE A 93 -3.26 -10.29 -24.47
N THR A 94 -3.63 -11.44 -23.92
CA THR A 94 -4.51 -11.54 -22.74
C THR A 94 -3.70 -12.09 -21.57
N TRP A 95 -4.08 -11.70 -20.36
CA TRP A 95 -3.42 -12.11 -19.12
C TRP A 95 -4.31 -13.05 -18.32
N SER A 96 -3.71 -14.04 -17.68
CA SER A 96 -4.37 -14.91 -16.70
C SER A 96 -3.53 -14.95 -15.41
N PRO A 97 -4.09 -14.60 -14.25
CA PRO A 97 -5.44 -14.05 -14.05
C PRO A 97 -5.62 -12.66 -14.69
N ASP A 98 -6.85 -12.17 -14.74
CA ASP A 98 -7.15 -10.86 -15.32
C ASP A 98 -6.40 -9.72 -14.59
N VAL A 99 -5.80 -8.83 -15.36
CA VAL A 99 -5.10 -7.65 -14.83
C VAL A 99 -6.11 -6.63 -14.31
N ARG A 100 -6.18 -6.49 -12.99
CA ARG A 100 -7.04 -5.51 -12.30
C ARG A 100 -6.18 -4.44 -11.62
N MET A 101 -6.02 -3.30 -12.27
CA MET A 101 -5.10 -2.23 -11.85
C MET A 101 -5.61 -1.45 -10.62
N CYS A 102 -4.69 -0.95 -9.78
CA CYS A 102 -5.00 -0.07 -8.63
C CYS A 102 -4.70 1.39 -8.93
N ARG A 103 -5.70 2.27 -8.79
CA ARG A 103 -5.44 3.73 -8.78
C ARG A 103 -4.90 4.19 -7.42
N VAL A 104 -3.58 4.30 -7.31
CA VAL A 104 -2.88 4.88 -6.13
C VAL A 104 -2.32 6.28 -6.36
N GLU A 105 -2.24 6.72 -7.62
CA GLU A 105 -1.82 8.06 -8.00
C GLU A 105 -3.03 8.92 -8.39
N ASP A 106 -3.13 10.09 -7.76
CA ASP A 106 -4.21 11.04 -7.98
C ASP A 106 -3.75 12.38 -8.50
N GLN A 107 -2.44 12.66 -8.51
CA GLN A 107 -1.87 13.86 -9.11
C GLN A 107 -1.90 13.79 -10.65
N VAL A 108 -2.04 12.59 -11.21
CA VAL A 108 -2.18 12.36 -12.66
C VAL A 108 -3.64 11.95 -12.96
N PRO A 109 -4.45 12.86 -13.54
CA PRO A 109 -5.85 12.58 -13.88
C PRO A 109 -6.01 11.41 -14.84
N ASN A 110 -7.15 10.71 -14.80
CA ASN A 110 -7.46 9.64 -15.76
C ASN A 110 -7.58 10.16 -17.20
N SER A 111 -7.90 11.45 -17.37
CA SER A 111 -7.94 12.12 -18.69
C SER A 111 -6.56 12.48 -19.24
N THR A 112 -5.48 12.18 -18.52
CA THR A 112 -4.12 12.42 -19.03
C THR A 112 -3.91 11.64 -20.32
N PRO A 113 -3.48 12.27 -21.43
CA PRO A 113 -3.32 11.58 -22.71
C PRO A 113 -2.33 10.41 -22.64
N ALA A 114 -2.69 9.30 -23.27
CA ALA A 114 -1.79 8.19 -23.52
C ALA A 114 -0.54 8.67 -24.29
N GLY A 115 0.63 8.15 -23.92
CA GLY A 115 1.93 8.55 -24.48
C GLY A 115 2.53 9.83 -23.89
N SER A 116 1.85 10.51 -22.96
CA SER A 116 2.49 11.57 -22.19
C SER A 116 3.40 10.98 -21.10
N ALA A 117 4.53 11.64 -20.80
CA ALA A 117 5.45 11.16 -19.77
C ALA A 117 4.82 11.00 -18.37
N ARG A 118 3.75 11.76 -18.06
CA ARG A 118 3.01 11.60 -16.80
C ARG A 118 2.13 10.35 -16.82
N TYR A 119 1.45 10.08 -17.93
CA TYR A 119 0.67 8.86 -18.13
C TYR A 119 1.56 7.63 -18.03
N GLU A 120 2.66 7.61 -18.78
CA GLU A 120 3.54 6.43 -18.87
C GLU A 120 4.21 6.09 -17.53
N ARG A 121 4.63 7.11 -16.77
CA ARG A 121 5.17 6.92 -15.41
C ARG A 121 4.14 6.33 -14.46
N ARG A 122 2.91 6.88 -14.47
CA ARG A 122 1.83 6.35 -13.63
C ARG A 122 1.50 4.91 -14.02
N LEU A 123 1.35 4.63 -15.31
CA LEU A 123 1.11 3.28 -15.80
C LEU A 123 2.18 2.31 -15.31
N ALA A 124 3.46 2.67 -15.44
CA ALA A 124 4.56 1.81 -15.01
C ALA A 124 4.55 1.55 -13.50
N GLY A 125 4.32 2.59 -12.69
CA GLY A 125 4.19 2.43 -11.24
C GLY A 125 3.02 1.54 -10.84
N GLU A 126 1.84 1.71 -11.46
CA GLU A 126 0.67 0.89 -11.13
C GLU A 126 0.85 -0.57 -11.57
N VAL A 127 1.55 -0.83 -12.68
CA VAL A 127 1.87 -2.21 -13.12
C VAL A 127 2.84 -2.87 -12.15
N ALA A 128 3.87 -2.16 -11.72
CA ALA A 128 4.82 -2.67 -10.73
C ALA A 128 4.14 -2.97 -9.39
N LEU A 129 3.28 -2.06 -8.91
CA LEU A 129 2.52 -2.29 -7.68
C LEU A 129 1.60 -3.52 -7.79
N LEU A 130 0.90 -3.69 -8.92
CA LEU A 130 0.11 -4.89 -9.16
C LEU A 130 0.96 -6.16 -9.12
N ALA A 131 2.12 -6.15 -9.78
CA ALA A 131 3.03 -7.30 -9.81
C ALA A 131 3.53 -7.66 -8.39
N LEU A 132 3.97 -6.66 -7.62
CA LEU A 132 4.44 -6.85 -6.24
C LEU A 132 3.33 -7.39 -5.33
N TRP A 133 2.14 -6.83 -5.43
CA TRP A 133 0.98 -7.29 -4.67
C TRP A 133 0.58 -8.73 -5.06
N HIS A 134 0.55 -9.04 -6.35
CA HIS A 134 0.17 -10.37 -6.82
C HIS A 134 1.18 -11.43 -6.37
N ARG A 135 2.48 -11.13 -6.46
CA ARG A 135 3.51 -12.03 -5.95
C ARG A 135 3.34 -12.29 -4.45
N ALA A 136 3.06 -11.25 -3.66
CA ALA A 136 2.86 -11.39 -2.23
C ALA A 136 1.66 -12.30 -1.88
N ILE A 137 0.52 -12.18 -2.57
CA ILE A 137 -0.62 -13.07 -2.31
C ILE A 137 -0.33 -14.52 -2.71
N GLU A 138 0.38 -14.75 -3.81
CA GLU A 138 0.77 -16.09 -4.27
C GLU A 138 1.74 -16.74 -3.29
N GLU A 139 2.78 -16.02 -2.86
CA GLU A 139 3.77 -16.50 -1.89
C GLU A 139 3.15 -16.76 -0.51
N SER A 140 2.15 -15.96 -0.13
CA SER A 140 1.40 -16.12 1.14
C SER A 140 0.30 -17.19 1.05
N GLY A 141 0.02 -17.73 -0.14
CA GLY A 141 -1.09 -18.69 -0.37
C GLY A 141 -2.48 -18.08 -0.15
N VAL A 142 -2.64 -16.77 -0.35
CA VAL A 142 -3.89 -16.05 -0.13
C VAL A 142 -4.58 -15.80 -1.47
N GLY A 143 -5.89 -16.05 -1.54
CA GLY A 143 -6.68 -15.74 -2.73
C GLY A 143 -6.86 -14.23 -2.98
N ASP A 144 -7.31 -13.86 -4.17
CA ASP A 144 -7.64 -12.46 -4.51
C ASP A 144 -8.76 -11.92 -3.60
N MET A 145 -8.37 -11.10 -2.62
CA MET A 145 -9.29 -10.49 -1.65
C MET A 145 -9.85 -9.13 -2.10
N ARG A 146 -9.50 -8.68 -3.30
CA ARG A 146 -9.89 -7.35 -3.78
C ARG A 146 -11.40 -7.30 -3.99
N PRO A 147 -12.10 -6.21 -3.59
CA PRO A 147 -13.53 -6.06 -3.82
C PRO A 147 -13.89 -6.31 -5.29
N SER A 148 -15.03 -6.91 -5.60
CA SER A 148 -15.44 -7.20 -6.99
C SER A 148 -15.90 -5.95 -7.77
N GLY A 149 -16.13 -4.83 -7.09
CA GLY A 149 -16.55 -3.56 -7.69
C GLY A 149 -16.06 -2.36 -6.89
N ASP A 150 -16.58 -1.17 -7.21
CA ASP A 150 -16.24 0.04 -6.48
C ASP A 150 -16.74 -0.03 -5.03
N ILE A 151 -15.92 0.50 -4.12
CA ILE A 151 -16.26 0.54 -2.70
C ILE A 151 -17.29 1.64 -2.46
N VAL A 152 -18.55 1.25 -2.24
CA VAL A 152 -19.68 2.13 -1.90
C VAL A 152 -19.89 2.15 -0.39
N GLY A 153 -20.18 3.32 0.21
CA GLY A 153 -20.45 3.45 1.64
C GLY A 153 -19.18 3.58 2.48
N ASN A 154 -18.72 2.49 3.11
CA ASN A 154 -17.55 2.50 4.00
C ASN A 154 -16.28 2.86 3.21
N THR A 155 -15.73 4.05 3.44
CA THR A 155 -14.60 4.56 2.66
C THR A 155 -13.35 3.70 2.85
N ARG A 156 -12.43 3.73 1.86
CA ARG A 156 -11.12 3.07 1.95
C ARG A 156 -10.37 3.39 3.24
N GLY A 157 -10.46 4.63 3.73
CA GLY A 157 -9.83 5.04 4.99
C GLY A 157 -10.35 4.30 6.22
N ALA A 158 -11.67 4.03 6.27
CA ALA A 158 -12.26 3.30 7.37
C ALA A 158 -11.94 1.79 7.29
N ARG A 159 -11.96 1.18 6.10
CA ARG A 159 -11.48 -0.20 5.90
C ARG A 159 -10.03 -0.37 6.32
N PHE A 160 -9.17 0.57 5.92
CA PHE A 160 -7.75 0.57 6.29
C PHE A 160 -7.57 0.66 7.81
N ARG A 161 -8.27 1.60 8.47
CA ARG A 161 -8.25 1.74 9.93
C ARG A 161 -8.76 0.48 10.64
N ASP A 162 -9.87 -0.09 10.19
CA ASP A 162 -10.48 -1.27 10.81
C ASP A 162 -9.54 -2.50 10.66
N PHE A 163 -8.82 -2.63 9.54
CA PHE A 163 -7.73 -3.60 9.36
C PHE A 163 -6.56 -3.36 10.32
N LEU A 164 -6.09 -2.12 10.46
CA LEU A 164 -5.00 -1.79 11.39
C LEU A 164 -5.36 -2.14 12.83
N VAL A 165 -6.58 -1.78 13.27
CA VAL A 165 -7.08 -2.12 14.61
C VAL A 165 -7.08 -3.62 14.84
N TYR A 166 -7.49 -4.40 13.83
CA TYR A 166 -7.49 -5.86 13.91
C TYR A 166 -6.06 -6.42 14.07
N VAL A 167 -5.15 -6.04 13.16
CA VAL A 167 -3.74 -6.46 13.19
C VAL A 167 -3.06 -6.07 14.50
N LEU A 168 -3.33 -4.87 15.01
CA LEU A 168 -2.81 -4.42 16.29
C LEU A 168 -3.33 -5.28 17.44
N ASN A 169 -4.64 -5.50 17.55
CA ASN A 169 -5.19 -6.34 18.63
C ASN A 169 -4.69 -7.80 18.57
N ALA A 170 -4.44 -8.35 17.38
CA ALA A 170 -3.85 -9.66 17.23
C ALA A 170 -2.35 -9.70 17.60
N GLY A 171 -1.63 -8.61 17.37
CA GLY A 171 -0.17 -8.53 17.54
C GLY A 171 0.31 -7.97 18.88
N LEU A 172 -0.53 -7.25 19.63
CA LEU A 172 -0.20 -6.62 20.90
C LEU A 172 -0.10 -7.64 22.07
N PRO A 173 0.57 -7.29 23.19
CA PRO A 173 0.62 -8.13 24.37
C PRO A 173 -0.78 -8.47 24.94
N GLN A 174 -0.88 -9.58 25.65
CA GLN A 174 -2.15 -9.97 26.29
C GLN A 174 -2.65 -8.88 27.24
N GLY A 175 -3.94 -8.54 27.12
CA GLY A 175 -4.60 -7.50 27.93
C GLY A 175 -4.46 -6.08 27.37
N TRP A 176 -3.60 -5.86 26.37
CA TRP A 176 -3.55 -4.60 25.64
C TRP A 176 -4.63 -4.54 24.57
N GLU A 177 -5.06 -3.33 24.23
CA GLU A 177 -6.13 -3.09 23.27
C GLU A 177 -5.84 -1.90 22.35
N ALA A 178 -6.09 -2.08 21.06
CA ALA A 178 -6.20 -1.01 20.08
C ALA A 178 -7.68 -0.67 19.85
N ARG A 179 -8.03 0.62 20.02
CA ARG A 179 -9.41 1.12 19.86
C ARG A 179 -9.44 2.26 18.85
N HIS A 180 -10.49 2.33 18.03
CA HIS A 180 -10.66 3.41 17.06
C HIS A 180 -11.72 4.42 17.45
N GLU A 181 -11.67 5.62 16.85
CA GLU A 181 -12.66 6.69 17.04
C GLU A 181 -12.87 7.12 18.50
N VAL A 182 -11.81 7.06 19.30
CA VAL A 182 -11.84 7.41 20.72
C VAL A 182 -11.84 8.93 20.86
N SER A 183 -12.85 9.46 21.56
CA SER A 183 -12.93 10.89 21.86
C SER A 183 -11.68 11.33 22.62
N LEU A 184 -11.01 12.39 22.17
CA LEU A 184 -9.83 12.90 22.88
C LEU A 184 -10.17 13.32 24.33
N THR A 185 -11.43 13.67 24.60
CA THR A 185 -11.93 13.97 25.94
C THR A 185 -12.05 12.75 26.85
N SER A 186 -11.94 11.51 26.36
CA SER A 186 -11.85 10.33 27.22
C SER A 186 -10.40 9.99 27.60
N ILE A 187 -9.42 10.72 27.07
CA ILE A 187 -8.00 10.53 27.38
C ILE A 187 -7.63 11.33 28.64
N ARG A 188 -7.05 10.65 29.64
CA ARG A 188 -6.53 11.28 30.86
C ARG A 188 -5.46 12.33 30.50
N GLY A 189 -5.61 13.55 31.04
CA GLY A 189 -4.78 14.72 30.69
C GLY A 189 -5.40 15.65 29.63
N LEU A 190 -6.21 15.11 28.71
CA LEU A 190 -6.91 15.89 27.67
C LEU A 190 -8.36 16.22 28.05
N HIS A 191 -9.03 15.35 28.80
CA HIS A 191 -10.44 15.48 29.25
C HIS A 191 -10.80 16.80 29.95
N MET A 192 -9.85 17.49 30.58
CA MET A 192 -10.10 18.76 31.28
C MET A 192 -9.79 20.02 30.44
N ARG A 193 -9.34 19.87 29.20
CA ARG A 193 -8.80 20.97 28.41
C ARG A 193 -9.85 21.55 27.45
N ARG A 194 -10.22 22.81 27.67
CA ARG A 194 -11.21 23.54 26.84
C ARG A 194 -10.90 23.56 25.34
N GLY A 195 -9.63 23.45 24.94
CA GLY A 195 -9.20 23.47 23.53
C GLY A 195 -9.26 22.13 22.80
N VAL A 196 -9.59 21.02 23.48
CA VAL A 196 -9.63 19.68 22.87
C VAL A 196 -10.94 19.44 22.10
N GLY A 197 -12.07 19.97 22.57
CA GLY A 197 -13.38 19.84 21.92
C GLY A 197 -13.85 18.39 21.73
N GLY A 198 -14.86 18.17 20.87
CA GLY A 198 -15.41 16.84 20.56
C GLY A 198 -14.62 16.02 19.53
N ARG A 199 -13.31 16.23 19.44
CA ARG A 199 -12.43 15.58 18.46
C ARG A 199 -12.21 14.12 18.82
N LYS A 200 -11.97 13.28 17.82
CA LYS A 200 -11.66 11.85 17.97
C LYS A 200 -10.27 11.55 17.45
N SER A 201 -9.59 10.62 18.10
CA SER A 201 -8.38 9.99 17.57
C SER A 201 -8.78 8.88 16.59
N ASP A 202 -7.94 8.67 15.56
CA ASP A 202 -8.11 7.55 14.63
C ASP A 202 -7.99 6.21 15.35
N ILE A 203 -6.85 5.97 16.01
CA ILE A 203 -6.57 4.76 16.78
C ILE A 203 -5.79 5.15 18.05
N VAL A 204 -6.16 4.56 19.19
CA VAL A 204 -5.40 4.62 20.45
C VAL A 204 -5.01 3.22 20.89
N VAL A 205 -3.83 3.08 21.49
CA VAL A 205 -3.34 1.84 22.08
C VAL A 205 -3.32 2.00 23.59
N ILE A 206 -3.92 1.07 24.32
CA ILE A 206 -4.09 1.08 25.77
C ILE A 206 -3.53 -0.23 26.33
N ASP A 207 -2.79 -0.17 27.43
CA ASP A 207 -2.32 -1.37 28.13
C ASP A 207 -3.41 -1.99 29.05
N ASP A 208 -3.10 -3.13 29.65
CA ASP A 208 -3.98 -3.88 30.56
C ASP A 208 -4.38 -3.10 31.83
N GLY A 209 -3.54 -2.15 32.25
CA GLY A 209 -3.82 -1.20 33.33
C GLY A 209 -4.70 -0.01 32.92
N GLY A 210 -5.11 0.07 31.65
CA GLY A 210 -5.91 1.18 31.13
C GLY A 210 -5.11 2.46 30.85
N ARG A 211 -3.77 2.40 30.83
CA ARG A 211 -2.91 3.53 30.49
C ARG A 211 -2.78 3.65 28.97
N LEU A 212 -2.87 4.89 28.49
CA LEU A 212 -2.62 5.21 27.09
C LEU A 212 -1.14 4.99 26.77
N VAL A 213 -0.85 4.15 25.77
CA VAL A 213 0.51 3.83 25.31
C VAL A 213 0.88 4.64 24.08
N ALA A 214 -0.01 4.72 23.09
CA ALA A 214 0.26 5.43 21.84
C ALA A 214 -1.02 5.96 21.20
N VAL A 215 -0.85 6.96 20.34
CA VAL A 215 -1.91 7.40 19.41
C VAL A 215 -1.42 7.22 17.99
N ILE A 216 -2.24 6.60 17.15
CA ILE A 216 -1.90 6.25 15.77
C ILE A 216 -2.87 6.96 14.83
N SER A 217 -2.31 7.77 13.93
CA SER A 217 -2.97 8.38 12.77
C SER A 217 -3.05 7.36 11.65
N SER A 218 -4.23 7.11 11.09
CA SER A 218 -4.44 6.08 10.05
C SER A 218 -4.85 6.73 8.74
N LYS A 219 -3.98 6.71 7.72
CA LYS A 219 -4.21 7.39 6.44
C LYS A 219 -4.10 6.43 5.25
N TRP A 220 -5.21 6.16 4.59
CA TRP A 220 -5.15 5.42 3.31
C TRP A 220 -4.41 6.23 2.23
N THR A 221 -4.72 7.52 2.11
CA THR A 221 -4.02 8.47 1.22
C THR A 221 -3.76 9.74 1.99
N TRP A 222 -2.61 10.36 1.75
CA TRP A 222 -2.22 11.61 2.37
C TRP A 222 -2.47 12.81 1.43
N ARG A 223 -2.82 13.93 2.05
CA ARG A 223 -3.15 15.19 1.38
C ARG A 223 -2.68 16.33 2.26
N SER A 224 -1.77 17.15 1.76
CA SER A 224 -1.20 18.28 2.50
C SER A 224 -2.25 19.33 2.87
N ASP A 225 -3.30 19.50 2.06
CA ASP A 225 -4.43 20.38 2.32
C ASP A 225 -5.40 19.84 3.39
N ARG A 226 -5.32 18.56 3.73
CA ARG A 226 -6.05 17.94 4.86
C ARG A 226 -5.34 18.11 6.20
N GLY A 227 -4.50 19.13 6.35
CA GLY A 227 -3.75 19.51 7.57
C GLY A 227 -4.59 19.74 8.84
N THR A 228 -5.90 19.48 8.81
CA THR A 228 -6.81 19.47 9.95
C THR A 228 -6.52 18.35 10.95
N GLU A 229 -5.88 17.25 10.57
CA GLU A 229 -5.61 16.10 11.48
C GLU A 229 -4.38 16.35 12.36
N ALA A 230 -3.33 16.99 11.81
CA ALA A 230 -2.24 17.54 12.61
C ALA A 230 -2.77 18.54 13.66
N ALA A 231 -3.78 19.36 13.30
CA ALA A 231 -4.43 20.30 14.22
C ALA A 231 -5.27 19.62 15.31
N GLN A 232 -5.75 18.40 15.10
CA GLN A 232 -6.45 17.61 16.12
C GLN A 232 -5.50 17.15 17.22
N MET A 233 -4.21 17.00 16.91
CA MET A 233 -3.21 16.37 17.77
C MET A 233 -2.18 17.35 18.38
N VAL A 234 -2.22 18.64 17.99
CA VAL A 234 -1.53 19.73 18.72
C VAL A 234 -1.80 19.66 20.24
N PRO A 235 -3.04 19.43 20.73
CA PRO A 235 -3.29 19.28 22.15
C PRO A 235 -2.62 18.04 22.77
N LEU A 236 -2.52 16.92 22.04
CA LEU A 236 -1.82 15.74 22.54
C LEU A 236 -0.34 16.07 22.76
N ARG A 237 0.32 16.66 21.77
CA ARG A 237 1.72 17.07 21.92
C ARG A 237 1.94 18.12 23.01
N GLN A 238 1.01 19.04 23.17
CA GLN A 238 1.12 20.08 24.18
C GLN A 238 0.90 19.55 25.61
N PHE A 239 -0.05 18.61 25.81
CA PHE A 239 -0.49 18.21 27.14
C PHE A 239 -0.09 16.79 27.55
N ARG A 240 0.30 15.95 26.60
CA ARG A 240 0.80 14.57 26.76
C ARG A 240 1.99 14.31 25.82
N PRO A 241 3.08 15.08 25.93
CA PRO A 241 4.30 14.86 25.13
C PRO A 241 4.98 13.51 25.47
N ASP A 242 4.57 12.87 26.56
CA ASP A 242 5.00 11.54 26.97
C ASP A 242 4.40 10.40 26.12
N ILE A 243 3.37 10.68 25.32
CA ILE A 243 2.69 9.66 24.51
C ILE A 243 3.12 9.77 23.05
N PRO A 244 3.73 8.71 22.48
CA PRO A 244 4.10 8.69 21.07
C PRO A 244 2.86 8.85 20.17
N TYR A 245 3.00 9.73 19.19
CA TYR A 245 2.03 9.98 18.14
C TYR A 245 2.62 9.57 16.79
N THR A 246 2.10 8.49 16.21
CA THR A 246 2.66 7.89 14.99
C THR A 246 1.67 7.92 13.82
N LEU A 247 2.19 7.82 12.60
CA LEU A 247 1.40 7.71 11.37
C LEU A 247 1.55 6.31 10.79
N VAL A 248 0.44 5.69 10.41
CA VAL A 248 0.41 4.52 9.55
C VAL A 248 -0.30 4.87 8.25
N THR A 249 0.34 4.64 7.11
CA THR A 249 -0.16 5.07 5.80
C THR A 249 -0.01 4.03 4.69
N ALA A 250 -0.82 4.17 3.64
CA ALA A 250 -0.69 3.44 2.37
C ALA A 250 -0.48 4.41 1.18
N GLU A 251 0.04 5.62 1.45
CA GLU A 251 0.27 6.66 0.45
C GLU A 251 1.50 6.39 -0.42
N PHE A 252 1.32 6.35 -1.75
CA PHE A 252 2.41 6.14 -2.71
C PHE A 252 2.99 7.45 -3.25
N SER A 253 2.16 8.25 -3.93
CA SER A 253 2.59 9.45 -4.68
C SER A 253 3.33 10.47 -3.82
N ARG A 254 2.95 10.59 -2.55
CA ARG A 254 3.51 11.56 -1.59
C ARG A 254 4.35 10.91 -0.51
N ALA A 255 4.66 9.62 -0.59
CA ALA A 255 5.37 8.87 0.46
C ALA A 255 6.66 9.54 0.91
N LYS A 256 7.46 10.06 -0.03
CA LYS A 256 8.72 10.77 0.26
C LYS A 256 8.50 12.04 1.07
N VAL A 257 7.42 12.78 0.79
CA VAL A 257 7.04 13.99 1.54
C VAL A 257 6.57 13.59 2.92
N VAL A 258 5.69 12.59 3.01
CA VAL A 258 5.20 12.07 4.29
C VAL A 258 6.37 11.62 5.18
N ALA A 259 7.31 10.82 4.66
CA ALA A 259 8.45 10.33 5.44
C ALA A 259 9.33 11.46 6.02
N ARG A 260 9.41 12.62 5.35
CA ARG A 260 10.33 13.71 5.70
C ARG A 260 9.67 14.86 6.46
N GLU A 261 8.40 15.12 6.18
CA GLU A 261 7.68 16.33 6.63
C GLU A 261 6.49 16.00 7.52
N SER A 262 6.21 14.71 7.75
CA SER A 262 5.20 14.27 8.71
C SER A 262 5.44 14.92 10.06
N VAL A 263 4.37 15.44 10.66
CA VAL A 263 4.47 16.00 12.00
C VAL A 263 4.60 14.90 13.03
N GLU A 264 4.09 13.69 12.78
CA GLU A 264 4.12 12.52 13.66
C GLU A 264 5.56 12.12 14.07
N ASP A 265 5.71 11.57 15.28
CA ASP A 265 7.00 11.17 15.85
C ASP A 265 7.68 10.06 15.02
N ARG A 266 6.87 9.18 14.41
CA ARG A 266 7.32 8.14 13.50
C ARG A 266 6.26 7.83 12.46
N THR A 267 6.71 7.50 11.25
CA THR A 267 5.84 7.07 10.14
C THR A 267 6.11 5.61 9.79
N TYR A 268 5.04 4.85 9.61
CA TYR A 268 5.04 3.49 9.11
C TYR A 268 4.25 3.43 7.82
N HIS A 269 4.75 2.66 6.85
CA HIS A 269 4.06 2.39 5.59
C HIS A 269 3.53 0.96 5.59
N LEU A 270 2.35 0.74 5.03
CA LEU A 270 1.74 -0.59 4.90
C LEU A 270 2.66 -1.57 4.16
N CYS A 271 3.29 -1.08 3.10
CA CYS A 271 4.19 -1.84 2.22
C CYS A 271 5.44 -1.00 1.85
N PRO A 272 6.45 -0.88 2.74
CA PRO A 272 7.59 0.02 2.54
C PRO A 272 8.35 -0.26 1.24
N ASP A 273 8.66 -1.52 0.96
CA ASP A 273 9.42 -1.93 -0.22
C ASP A 273 8.68 -1.58 -1.52
N TRP A 274 7.36 -1.74 -1.53
CA TRP A 274 6.56 -1.50 -2.74
C TRP A 274 6.45 -0.02 -3.06
N VAL A 275 6.34 0.84 -2.03
CA VAL A 275 6.39 2.28 -2.25
C VAL A 275 7.79 2.75 -2.63
N GLY A 276 8.84 2.09 -2.12
CA GLY A 276 10.20 2.30 -2.61
C GLY A 276 10.35 2.00 -4.10
N ALA A 277 9.81 0.89 -4.58
CA ALA A 277 9.82 0.50 -5.99
C ALA A 277 9.04 1.51 -6.85
N TRP A 278 7.88 1.94 -6.39
CA TRP A 278 7.09 3.01 -7.03
C TRP A 278 7.91 4.31 -7.18
N LEU A 279 8.58 4.74 -6.11
CA LEU A 279 9.39 5.96 -6.12
C LEU A 279 10.61 5.84 -7.04
N ALA A 280 11.23 4.65 -7.13
CA ALA A 280 12.33 4.39 -8.05
C ALA A 280 11.87 4.51 -9.51
N ILE A 281 10.74 3.89 -9.86
CA ILE A 281 10.14 3.99 -11.20
C ILE A 281 9.83 5.45 -11.56
N GLY A 282 9.30 6.22 -10.61
CA GLY A 282 8.96 7.62 -10.84
C GLY A 282 10.17 8.54 -11.08
N GLN A 283 11.35 8.13 -10.62
CA GLN A 283 12.63 8.85 -10.75
C GLN A 283 13.46 8.40 -11.95
N SER A 284 13.22 7.20 -12.46
CA SER A 284 13.94 6.64 -13.59
C SER A 284 13.42 7.16 -14.93
N ASP A 285 14.34 7.45 -15.85
CA ASP A 285 14.02 7.76 -17.24
C ASP A 285 13.69 6.50 -18.04
N GLU A 286 14.39 5.39 -17.76
CA GLU A 286 14.23 4.09 -18.43
C GLU A 286 14.02 2.93 -17.43
N PRO A 287 12.91 2.93 -16.66
CA PRO A 287 12.70 1.98 -15.57
C PRO A 287 12.71 0.50 -15.97
N ARG A 288 12.35 0.19 -17.23
CA ARG A 288 12.43 -1.17 -17.77
C ARG A 288 13.87 -1.65 -18.01
N ALA A 289 14.78 -0.74 -18.34
CA ALA A 289 16.19 -1.06 -18.54
C ALA A 289 16.91 -1.16 -17.19
N GLU A 290 16.58 -0.28 -16.24
CA GLU A 290 17.14 -0.28 -14.89
C GLU A 290 16.63 -1.44 -14.03
N PHE A 291 15.35 -1.79 -14.14
CA PHE A 291 14.70 -2.83 -13.34
C PHE A 291 13.97 -3.84 -14.25
N PRO A 292 14.70 -4.70 -14.99
CA PRO A 292 14.10 -5.57 -15.99
C PRO A 292 13.23 -6.70 -15.40
N THR A 293 13.51 -7.13 -14.17
CA THR A 293 12.80 -8.21 -13.45
C THR A 293 12.04 -7.69 -12.23
N LEU A 294 11.12 -8.51 -11.70
CA LEU A 294 10.41 -8.15 -10.47
C LEU A 294 11.35 -8.15 -9.25
N ASP A 295 12.36 -9.02 -9.24
CA ASP A 295 13.35 -9.06 -8.16
C ASP A 295 14.22 -7.80 -8.12
N ASP A 296 14.55 -7.23 -9.28
CA ASP A 296 15.26 -5.94 -9.35
C ASP A 296 14.43 -4.82 -8.72
N LEU A 297 13.12 -4.78 -9.00
CA LEU A 297 12.20 -3.81 -8.38
C LEU A 297 12.13 -3.98 -6.86
N VAL A 298 12.18 -5.22 -6.36
CA VAL A 298 12.09 -5.52 -4.93
C VAL A 298 13.37 -5.10 -4.23
N ALA A 299 14.53 -5.45 -4.79
CA ALA A 299 15.82 -5.03 -4.27
C ALA A 299 15.95 -3.50 -4.25
N GLN A 300 15.56 -2.85 -5.35
CA GLN A 300 15.55 -1.39 -5.42
C GLN A 300 14.54 -0.78 -4.45
N GLY A 301 13.35 -1.37 -4.33
CA GLY A 301 12.30 -0.92 -3.44
C GLY A 301 12.73 -0.92 -1.98
N ARG A 302 13.34 -2.02 -1.52
CA ARG A 302 13.98 -2.11 -0.19
C ARG A 302 15.01 -1.03 0.02
N SER A 303 15.94 -0.88 -0.93
CA SER A 303 17.00 0.14 -0.83
C SER A 303 16.42 1.55 -0.71
N VAL A 304 15.38 1.90 -1.47
CA VAL A 304 14.73 3.21 -1.37
C VAL A 304 13.97 3.37 -0.05
N ALA A 305 13.27 2.34 0.41
CA ALA A 305 12.54 2.36 1.68
C ALA A 305 13.50 2.57 2.86
N ASP A 306 14.61 1.83 2.90
CA ASP A 306 15.66 1.95 3.93
C ASP A 306 16.26 3.36 3.93
N ASN A 307 16.59 3.90 2.75
CA ASN A 307 17.13 5.25 2.61
C ASN A 307 16.15 6.35 3.05
N LEU A 308 14.85 6.07 3.03
CA LEU A 308 13.81 6.98 3.53
C LEU A 308 13.44 6.72 4.99
N GLY A 309 13.96 5.66 5.62
CA GLY A 309 13.60 5.25 6.97
C GLY A 309 12.13 4.80 7.08
N LEU A 310 11.54 4.28 5.99
CA LEU A 310 10.17 3.80 5.99
C LEU A 310 10.09 2.42 6.65
N ALA A 311 9.44 2.36 7.81
CA ALA A 311 9.24 1.12 8.56
C ALA A 311 7.87 0.48 8.26
N GLY A 312 7.74 -0.83 8.44
CA GLY A 312 6.52 -1.59 8.17
C GLY A 312 5.62 -1.79 9.39
N LEU A 313 4.52 -2.51 9.21
CA LEU A 313 3.65 -2.94 10.33
C LEU A 313 4.37 -3.82 11.38
N PRO A 314 5.30 -4.74 11.01
CA PRO A 314 6.06 -5.49 12.00
C PRO A 314 6.89 -4.59 12.92
N ASP A 315 7.48 -3.53 12.37
CA ASP A 315 8.23 -2.55 13.15
C ASP A 315 7.34 -1.77 14.11
N LEU A 316 6.15 -1.35 13.66
CA LEU A 316 5.15 -0.70 14.54
C LEU A 316 4.80 -1.59 15.73
N LEU A 317 4.52 -2.87 15.50
CA LEU A 317 4.18 -3.82 16.56
C LEU A 317 5.35 -4.01 17.54
N ARG A 318 6.59 -4.09 17.03
CA ARG A 318 7.78 -4.16 17.87
C ARG A 318 7.93 -2.90 18.72
N ASP A 319 7.86 -1.72 18.10
CA ASP A 319 8.02 -0.45 18.77
C ASP A 319 6.95 -0.21 19.84
N LEU A 320 5.69 -0.62 19.60
CA LEU A 320 4.62 -0.55 20.59
C LEU A 320 4.88 -1.46 21.80
N LYS A 321 5.39 -2.67 21.58
CA LYS A 321 5.79 -3.59 22.66
C LYS A 321 6.93 -3.01 23.49
N GLU A 322 7.95 -2.47 22.82
CA GLU A 322 9.11 -1.84 23.46
C GLU A 322 8.74 -0.57 24.24
N SER A 323 7.79 0.23 23.72
CA SER A 323 7.27 1.42 24.40
C SER A 323 6.59 1.09 25.73
N GLY A 324 6.04 -0.11 25.88
CA GLY A 324 5.48 -0.60 27.16
C GLY A 324 6.53 -0.96 28.21
N THR A 325 7.76 -1.25 27.80
CA THR A 325 8.89 -1.57 28.68
C THR A 325 9.71 -0.36 29.10
N ILE A 326 9.60 0.77 28.40
CA ILE A 326 10.30 2.03 28.72
C ILE A 326 9.34 2.98 29.46
N LEU A 327 8.80 2.56 30.60
CA LEU A 327 8.16 3.44 31.60
C LEU A 327 8.28 2.83 33.00
#